data_AF-A0A3N5I0C3-F1
#
_entry.id   AF-A0A3N5I0C3-F1
#
_cell.length_a   1.000
_cell.length_b   1.000
_cell.length_c   1.000
_cell.angle_alpha   90.00
_cell.angle_beta   90.00
_cell.angle_gamma   90.00
#
_symmetry.space_group_name_H-M   'P 1'
#
loop_
_entity.id
_entity.type
_entity.pdbx_description
1 polymer ?
#
loop_
_entity_poly.entity_id
_entity_poly.type
_entity_poly.pdbx_seq_one_letter_code
_entity_poly.pdbx_strand_id
1 'polypeptide(L)' 'MLSESSVEKTIRKMLSSPERTEEDLDRAEELLDELRSESPLRHRLSVELDELRDQAAKV' A
#
# COMPACT_ATOMS: atom_id res chain seq x y z
N MET A 1 -15.70 -0.06 2.85
CA MET A 1 -15.23 -1.42 2.53
C MET A 1 -15.24 -1.67 1.03
N LEU A 2 -14.07 -1.52 0.43
CA LEU A 2 -13.79 -1.84 -0.97
C LEU A 2 -13.50 -3.34 -1.14
N SER A 3 -13.49 -3.82 -2.39
CA SER A 3 -13.03 -5.19 -2.67
C SER A 3 -11.50 -5.28 -2.60
N GLU A 4 -10.99 -6.43 -2.15
CA GLU A 4 -9.55 -6.72 -2.13
C GLU A 4 -8.90 -6.49 -3.49
N SER A 5 -9.50 -6.97 -4.57
CA SER A 5 -8.96 -6.81 -5.93
C SER A 5 -8.92 -5.35 -6.40
N SER A 6 -9.90 -4.54 -6.01
CA SER A 6 -9.91 -3.09 -6.32
C SER A 6 -8.81 -2.33 -5.58
N VAL A 7 -8.62 -2.65 -4.30
CA VAL A 7 -7.59 -2.04 -3.45
C VAL A 7 -6.20 -2.44 -3.95
N GLU A 8 -5.96 -3.74 -4.18
CA GLU A 8 -4.69 -4.25 -4.71
C GLU A 8 -4.31 -3.58 -6.03
N LYS A 9 -5.25 -3.47 -6.98
CA LYS A 9 -4.98 -2.85 -8.27
C LYS A 9 -4.61 -1.37 -8.14
N THR A 10 -5.29 -0.66 -7.24
CA THR A 10 -5.03 0.78 -7.00
C THR A 10 -3.67 0.99 -6.38
N ILE A 11 -3.38 0.26 -5.30
CA ILE A 11 -2.10 0.34 -4.59
C ILE A 11 -0.95 -0.04 -5.52
N ARG A 12 -1.03 -1.16 -6.24
CA ARG A 12 0.03 -1.55 -7.19
C ARG A 12 0.28 -0.50 -8.27
N LYS A 13 -0.78 0.12 -8.80
CA LYS A 13 -0.63 1.19 -9.79
C LYS A 13 0.14 2.37 -9.20
N MET A 14 -0.19 2.80 -7.98
CA MET A 14 0.51 3.88 -7.28
C MET A 14 1.98 3.53 -7.03
N LEU A 15 2.24 2.37 -6.44
CA LEU A 15 3.58 1.94 -6.05
C LEU A 15 4.50 1.59 -7.22
N SER A 16 3.94 1.31 -8.41
CA SER A 16 4.72 1.07 -9.63
C SER A 16 5.28 2.34 -10.28
N SER A 17 4.91 3.52 -9.77
CA SER A 17 5.43 4.78 -10.28
C SER A 17 6.90 4.98 -9.87
N PRO A 18 7.80 5.34 -10.79
CA PRO A 18 9.19 5.68 -10.46
C PRO A 18 9.30 7.01 -9.68
N GLU A 19 8.26 7.84 -9.70
CA GLU A 19 8.17 9.12 -8.98
C GLU A 19 7.34 9.00 -7.70
N ARG A 20 7.15 7.77 -7.18
CA ARG A 20 6.44 7.50 -5.92
C ARG A 20 7.01 8.36 -4.79
N THR A 21 6.12 9.08 -4.12
CA THR A 21 6.41 9.92 -2.95
C THR A 21 6.04 9.23 -1.64
N GLU A 22 6.42 9.83 -0.52
CA GLU A 22 5.96 9.42 0.81
C GLU A 22 4.43 9.56 0.94
N GLU A 23 3.84 10.60 0.35
CA GLU A 23 2.39 10.81 0.30
C GLU A 23 1.66 9.67 -0.45
N ASP A 24 2.28 9.10 -1.49
CA ASP A 24 1.73 7.92 -2.18
C ASP A 24 1.72 6.67 -1.29
N LEU A 25 2.72 6.53 -0.40
CA LEU A 25 2.79 5.43 0.57
C LEU A 25 1.73 5.61 1.66
N ASP A 26 1.57 6.82 2.18
CA ASP A 26 0.55 7.13 3.18
C ASP A 26 -0.87 6.90 2.65
N ARG A 27 -1.14 7.35 1.42
CA ARG A 27 -2.42 7.10 0.76
C ARG A 27 -2.66 5.62 0.48
N ALA A 28 -1.61 4.84 0.21
CA ALA A 28 -1.74 3.40 0.06
C ALA A 28 -2.13 2.72 1.37
N GLU A 29 -1.63 3.19 2.51
CA GLU A 29 -2.06 2.71 3.83
C GLU A 29 -3.51 3.05 4.15
N GLU A 30 -3.95 4.28 3.86
CA GLU A 30 -5.36 4.66 4.04
C GLU A 30 -6.30 3.73 3.24
N LEU A 31 -5.88 3.32 2.03
CA LEU A 31 -6.63 2.35 1.22
C LEU A 31 -6.64 0.94 1.82
N LEU A 32 -5.64 0.55 2.62
CA LEU A 32 -5.63 -0.73 3.33
C LEU A 32 -6.63 -0.75 4.49
N ASP A 33 -6.90 0.39 5.11
CA ASP A 33 -7.90 0.49 6.18
C ASP A 33 -9.34 0.32 5.68
N GLU A 34 -9.56 0.45 4.37
CA GLU A 34 -10.83 0.07 3.72
C GLU A 34 -11.05 -1.44 3.63
N LEU A 35 -10.02 -2.26 3.88
CA LEU A 35 -10.13 -3.72 3.95
C LEU A 35 -10.45 -4.19 5.38
N ARG A 36 -11.05 -5.37 5.47
CA ARG A 36 -11.28 -6.03 6.77
C ARG A 36 -9.97 -6.28 7.51
N SER A 37 -9.99 -6.23 8.83
CA SER A 37 -8.85 -6.58 9.70
C SER A 37 -8.28 -7.97 9.43
N GLU A 38 -9.14 -8.92 9.08
CA GLU A 38 -8.74 -10.31 8.81
C GLU A 38 -8.31 -10.54 7.35
N SER A 39 -8.29 -9.49 6.51
CA SER A 39 -7.90 -9.60 5.10
C SER A 39 -6.42 -10.03 5.00
N PRO A 40 -6.12 -11.18 4.38
CA PRO A 40 -4.74 -11.58 4.12
C PRO A 40 -4.03 -10.58 3.20
N LEU A 41 -4.78 -9.97 2.27
CA LEU A 41 -4.25 -8.94 1.37
C LEU A 41 -3.81 -7.70 2.14
N ARG A 42 -4.62 -7.25 3.12
CA ARG A 42 -4.29 -6.11 3.98
C ARG A 42 -2.93 -6.33 4.66
N HIS A 43 -2.75 -7.49 5.28
CA HIS A 43 -1.50 -7.82 5.97
C HIS A 43 -0.32 -7.83 4.99
N ARG A 44 -0.45 -8.52 3.85
CA ARG A 44 0.62 -8.62 2.86
C ARG A 44 1.05 -7.24 2.34
N LEU A 45 0.10 -6.41 1.94
CA LEU A 45 0.39 -5.07 1.40
C LEU A 45 0.93 -4.11 2.47
N SER A 46 0.51 -4.24 3.73
CA SER A 46 1.06 -3.45 4.84
C SER A 46 2.57 -3.73 5.01
N VAL A 47 2.98 -5.00 4.99
CA VAL A 47 4.39 -5.38 5.07
C VAL A 47 5.17 -4.85 3.86
N GLU A 48 4.61 -4.98 2.65
CA GLU A 48 5.24 -4.42 1.44
C GLU A 48 5.44 -2.89 1.56
N LEU A 49 4.45 -2.15 2.08
CA LEU A 49 4.56 -0.70 2.29
C LEU A 49 5.65 -0.34 3.30
N ASP A 50 5.76 -1.08 4.41
CA ASP A 50 6.82 -0.88 5.40
C ASP A 50 8.21 -1.07 4.79
N GLU A 51 8.41 -2.12 3.99
CA GLU A 51 9.69 -2.34 3.28
C GLU A 51 10.03 -1.21 2.31
N LEU A 52 9.01 -0.67 1.62
CA LEU A 52 9.19 0.44 0.69
C LEU A 52 9.54 1.75 1.39
N ARG A 53 9.00 2.00 2.60
CA ARG A 53 9.39 3.14 3.44
C ARG A 53 10.80 2.99 3.97
N ASP A 54 11.17 1.80 4.43
CA ASP A 54 12.53 1.50 4.87
C ASP A 54 13.56 1.72 3.77
N GLN A 55 13.21 1.41 2.52
CA GLN A 55 14.06 1.69 1.36
C GLN A 55 14.17 3.19 1.10
N ALA A 56 13.05 3.93 1.16
CA ALA A 56 13.04 5.38 0.94
C ALA A 56 13.83 6.14 2.03
N ALA A 57 13.76 5.70 3.28
CA ALA A 57 14.47 6.32 4.41
C ALA A 57 15.99 6.03 4.44
N LYS A 58 16.46 5.06 3.64
CA LYS A 58 17.89 4.69 3.53
C LYS A 58 18.62 5.45 2.41
N VAL A 59 17.94 6.35 1.70
CA VAL A 59 18.49 7.20 0.62
C VAL A 59 18.85 8.57 1.17
#